data_AF-A0A3N1XIA2-F1
#
_entry.id   AF-A0A3N1XIA2-F1
#
_cell.length_a   1.000
_cell.length_b   1.000
_cell.length_c   1.000
_cell.angle_alpha   90.00
_cell.angle_beta   90.00
_cell.angle_gamma   90.00
#
_symmetry.space_group_name_H-M   'P 1'
#
loop_
_entity.id
_entity.type
_entity.pdbx_description
1 polymer ?
#
loop_
_entity_poly.entity_id
_entity_poly.type
_entity_poly.pdbx_seq_one_letter_code
_entity_poly.pdbx_strand_id
1 'polypeptide(L)'
;MGIKRQNLSSGRVILLIVYTIAIIYFMFFGFGRPQINDTLTEYRFSILFTGIPLWFPKSLSLVFSKLWIFSLGNLLAFVPFGILIPMVLSTKYYKFIFIFLISILSLEILQMVTYLGSFDIEDIIVNSLGATIGYFAYKIGNKSKSRLKKIMSTIVLILIFSFMLIVFAEIFNKVFDF
;
A
#
# COMPACT_ATOMS: atom_id res chain seq x y z
N MET A 1 -14.67 27.09 20.77
CA MET A 1 -14.63 26.01 19.76
C MET A 1 -14.02 24.77 20.44
N GLY A 2 -14.86 23.88 20.96
CA GLY A 2 -14.40 22.75 21.77
C GLY A 2 -13.71 21.69 20.93
N ILE A 3 -12.39 21.56 21.10
CA ILE A 3 -11.62 20.43 20.57
C ILE A 3 -12.14 19.19 21.29
N LYS A 4 -13.00 18.41 20.63
CA LYS A 4 -13.35 17.06 21.06
C LYS A 4 -12.04 16.25 21.06
N ARG A 5 -11.36 16.16 22.21
CA ARG A 5 -10.29 15.21 22.45
C ARG A 5 -10.93 13.82 22.33
N GLN A 6 -10.86 13.26 21.13
CA GLN A 6 -11.22 11.88 20.90
C GLN A 6 -10.18 11.07 21.67
N ASN A 7 -10.58 10.43 22.77
CA ASN A 7 -9.69 9.54 23.51
C ASN A 7 -9.16 8.50 22.52
N LEU A 8 -7.88 8.62 22.12
CA LEU A 8 -7.20 7.58 21.36
C LEU A 8 -7.26 6.34 22.23
N SER A 9 -8.06 5.35 21.84
CA SER A 9 -8.07 4.06 22.52
C SER A 9 -6.67 3.46 22.34
N SER A 10 -5.92 3.30 23.42
CA SER A 10 -4.51 2.89 23.40
C SER A 10 -4.28 1.66 22.51
N GLY A 11 -5.22 0.71 22.47
CA GLY A 11 -5.15 -0.48 21.62
C GLY A 11 -5.07 -0.22 20.11
N ARG A 12 -5.75 0.81 19.57
CA ARG A 12 -5.67 1.13 18.12
C ARG A 12 -4.33 1.74 17.73
N VAL A 13 -3.74 2.51 18.64
CA VAL A 13 -2.41 3.11 18.46
C VAL A 13 -1.36 2.00 18.50
N ILE A 14 -1.45 1.11 19.48
CA ILE A 14 -0.56 -0.06 19.58
C ILE A 14 -0.66 -0.91 18.31
N LEU A 15 -1.88 -1.18 17.83
CA LEU A 15 -2.08 -1.91 16.57
C LEU A 15 -1.40 -1.22 15.39
N LEU A 16 -1.55 0.10 15.24
CA LEU A 16 -0.90 0.87 14.18
C LEU A 16 0.63 0.80 14.28
N ILE A 17 1.19 0.92 15.48
CA ILE A 17 2.64 0.86 15.69
C ILE A 17 3.17 -0.53 15.34
N VAL A 18 2.57 -1.59 15.89
CA VAL A 18 2.94 -2.98 15.61
C VAL A 18 2.83 -3.28 14.11
N TYR A 19 1.75 -2.83 13.48
CA TYR A 19 1.55 -2.96 12.05
C TYR A 19 2.63 -2.24 11.23
N THR A 20 3.00 -1.02 11.65
CA THR A 20 4.04 -0.23 10.98
C THR A 20 5.39 -0.92 11.05
N ILE A 21 5.76 -1.45 12.22
CA ILE A 21 6.99 -2.22 12.40
C ILE A 21 6.99 -3.47 11.51
N ALA A 22 5.86 -4.19 11.45
CA ALA A 22 5.72 -5.36 10.60
C ALA A 22 5.89 -5.01 9.10
N ILE A 23 5.27 -3.92 8.62
CA ILE A 23 5.42 -3.50 7.23
C ILE A 23 6.86 -3.06 6.92
N ILE A 24 7.50 -2.30 7.81
CA ILE A 24 8.92 -1.95 7.65
C ILE A 24 9.76 -3.23 7.54
N TYR A 25 9.54 -4.21 8.42
CA TYR A 25 10.23 -5.49 8.33
C TYR A 25 10.00 -6.18 6.97
N PHE A 26 8.75 -6.27 6.48
CA PHE A 26 8.47 -6.89 5.18
C PHE A 26 9.03 -6.10 3.99
N MET A 27 9.08 -4.77 4.06
CA MET A 27 9.67 -3.95 2.98
C MET A 27 11.19 -4.13 2.87
N PHE A 28 11.89 -4.28 3.99
CA PHE A 28 13.35 -4.42 4.00
C PHE A 28 13.82 -5.87 3.87
N PHE A 29 13.10 -6.82 4.49
CA PHE A 29 13.53 -8.22 4.64
C PHE A 29 12.54 -9.24 4.06
N GLY A 30 11.37 -8.80 3.59
CA GLY A 30 10.32 -9.69 3.06
C GLY A 30 10.61 -10.23 1.65
N PHE A 31 9.85 -11.26 1.27
CA PHE A 31 9.81 -11.86 -0.08
C PHE A 31 11.16 -12.30 -0.68
N GLY A 32 12.08 -12.77 0.16
CA GLY A 32 13.33 -13.35 -0.32
C GLY A 32 14.18 -12.31 -1.05
N ARG A 33 14.37 -11.15 -0.42
CA ARG A 33 15.45 -10.21 -0.76
C ARG A 33 16.76 -10.59 -0.02
N PRO A 34 17.59 -11.53 -0.51
CA PRO A 34 19.02 -11.49 -0.25
C PRO A 34 19.69 -10.68 -1.35
N GLN A 35 20.08 -9.43 -1.07
CA GLN A 35 21.01 -8.68 -1.92
C GLN A 35 22.45 -8.96 -1.47
N ILE A 36 22.90 -10.20 -1.60
CA ILE A 36 24.32 -10.51 -1.52
C ILE A 36 24.55 -11.55 -2.57
N ASN A 37 24.90 -11.11 -3.78
CA ASN A 37 25.73 -11.79 -4.76
C ASN A 37 25.96 -10.76 -5.89
N ASP A 38 27.25 -10.45 -6.11
CA ASP A 38 27.84 -9.64 -7.20
C ASP A 38 28.19 -8.17 -6.88
N THR A 39 29.27 -8.02 -6.09
CA THR A 39 30.50 -7.22 -6.34
C THR A 39 30.46 -5.79 -6.91
N LEU A 40 29.34 -5.10 -7.06
CA LEU A 40 29.33 -3.66 -7.35
C LEU A 40 28.23 -2.96 -6.53
N THR A 41 28.65 -2.12 -5.58
CA THR A 41 27.78 -1.22 -4.78
C THR A 41 27.25 -0.09 -5.66
N GLU A 42 26.37 -0.42 -6.60
CA GLU A 42 25.70 0.56 -7.46
C GLU A 42 24.29 0.84 -6.95
N TYR A 43 23.91 2.13 -6.95
CA TYR A 43 22.56 2.54 -6.63
C TYR A 43 21.59 2.03 -7.71
N ARG A 44 20.60 1.23 -7.31
CA ARG A 44 19.58 0.70 -8.21
C ARG A 44 18.38 1.64 -8.24
N PHE A 45 18.18 2.28 -9.39
CA PHE A 45 17.05 3.18 -9.64
C PHE A 45 16.07 2.52 -10.61
N SER A 46 14.81 2.36 -10.19
CA SER A 46 13.69 2.04 -11.08
C SER A 46 12.83 3.30 -11.25
N ILE A 47 13.42 4.30 -11.91
CA ILE A 47 12.76 5.60 -12.18
C ILE A 47 11.89 5.53 -13.43
N LEU A 48 12.14 4.55 -14.31
CA LEU A 48 11.37 4.41 -15.52
C LEU A 48 9.97 3.92 -15.14
N PHE A 49 8.98 4.80 -15.28
CA PHE A 49 7.59 4.41 -15.13
C PHE A 49 7.21 3.54 -16.34
N THR A 50 7.05 2.24 -16.11
CA THR A 50 6.60 1.26 -17.10
C THR A 50 5.14 0.90 -16.95
N GLY A 51 4.38 1.67 -16.16
CA GLY A 51 2.95 1.53 -15.97
C GLY A 51 2.56 1.26 -14.52
N ILE A 52 1.30 0.91 -14.32
CA ILE A 52 0.80 0.49 -13.00
C ILE A 52 1.01 -1.03 -12.92
N PRO A 53 1.83 -1.58 -12.01
CA PRO A 53 2.18 -2.99 -12.00
C PRO A 53 1.05 -3.86 -11.41
N LEU A 54 -0.18 -3.71 -11.92
CA LEU A 54 -1.36 -4.48 -11.59
C LEU A 54 -1.97 -5.01 -12.89
N TRP A 55 -2.06 -6.32 -13.03
CA TRP A 55 -2.56 -7.00 -14.23
C TRP A 55 -3.31 -8.28 -13.83
N PHE A 56 -4.11 -8.86 -14.72
CA PHE A 56 -4.56 -10.24 -14.55
C PHE A 56 -3.47 -11.23 -15.00
N PRO A 57 -3.23 -12.34 -14.28
CA PRO A 57 -2.21 -13.31 -14.64
C PRO A 57 -2.52 -13.90 -16.03
N LYS A 58 -1.66 -13.61 -17.02
CA LYS A 58 -1.85 -14.03 -18.41
C LYS A 58 -1.73 -15.55 -18.60
N SER A 59 -1.00 -16.21 -17.71
CA SER A 59 -0.89 -17.67 -17.66
C SER A 59 -0.65 -18.13 -16.23
N LEU A 60 -1.01 -19.38 -15.94
CA LEU A 60 -0.83 -20.02 -14.62
C LEU A 60 0.61 -20.51 -14.38
N SER A 61 1.61 -19.90 -15.03
CA SER A 61 3.00 -20.26 -14.75
C SER A 61 3.38 -19.80 -13.35
N LEU A 62 4.21 -20.58 -12.67
CA LEU A 62 4.65 -20.30 -11.31
C LEU A 62 5.39 -18.94 -11.21
N VAL A 63 6.07 -18.51 -12.27
CA VAL A 63 6.77 -17.22 -12.36
C VAL A 63 5.78 -16.06 -12.44
N PHE A 64 4.85 -16.08 -13.41
CA PHE A 64 3.87 -15.01 -13.58
C PHE A 64 2.92 -14.90 -12.37
N SER A 65 2.53 -16.02 -11.77
CA SER A 65 1.73 -16.00 -10.54
C SER A 65 2.50 -15.42 -9.36
N LYS A 66 3.81 -15.68 -9.24
CA LYS A 66 4.63 -15.09 -8.16
C LYS A 66 4.75 -13.57 -8.30
N LEU A 67 5.00 -13.07 -9.51
CA LEU A 67 5.06 -11.62 -9.78
C LEU A 67 3.72 -10.94 -9.50
N TRP A 68 2.63 -11.56 -9.96
CA TRP A 68 1.29 -11.06 -9.71
C TRP A 68 0.95 -10.99 -8.22
N ILE A 69 1.23 -12.07 -7.46
CA ILE A 69 1.03 -12.10 -6.00
C ILE A 69 1.88 -11.04 -5.30
N PHE A 70 3.11 -10.80 -5.77
CA PHE A 70 3.98 -9.78 -5.20
C PHE A 70 3.37 -8.38 -5.37
N SER A 71 2.98 -8.01 -6.59
CA SER A 71 2.37 -6.69 -6.83
C SER A 71 1.03 -6.50 -6.11
N LEU A 72 0.19 -7.54 -6.09
CA LEU A 72 -1.06 -7.52 -5.31
C LEU A 72 -0.78 -7.43 -3.81
N GLY A 73 0.27 -8.10 -3.35
CA GLY A 73 0.78 -8.02 -1.99
C GLY A 73 1.16 -6.60 -1.61
N ASN A 74 1.91 -5.90 -2.47
CA ASN A 74 2.24 -4.48 -2.27
C ASN A 74 0.96 -3.64 -2.16
N LEU A 75 0.00 -3.78 -3.10
CA LEU A 75 -1.27 -3.04 -3.03
C LEU A 75 -2.00 -3.27 -1.70
N LEU A 76 -2.22 -4.55 -1.34
CA LEU A 76 -3.01 -4.93 -0.18
C LEU A 76 -2.30 -4.67 1.15
N ALA A 77 -0.97 -4.67 1.18
CA ALA A 77 -0.16 -4.37 2.36
C ALA A 77 -0.30 -2.92 2.83
N PHE A 78 -0.74 -1.99 1.98
CA PHE A 78 -0.95 -0.60 2.39
C PHE A 78 -2.43 -0.23 2.63
N VAL A 79 -3.37 -1.12 2.27
CA VAL A 79 -4.80 -0.94 2.59
C VAL A 79 -5.04 -0.74 4.10
N PRO A 80 -4.44 -1.53 5.03
CA PRO A 80 -4.67 -1.31 6.46
C PRO A 80 -4.17 0.05 6.96
N PHE A 81 -3.11 0.65 6.39
CA PHE A 81 -2.72 2.03 6.73
C PHE A 81 -3.84 3.02 6.41
N GLY A 82 -4.48 2.86 5.25
CA GLY A 82 -5.66 3.61 4.85
C GLY A 82 -6.83 3.49 5.82
N ILE A 83 -6.95 2.38 6.55
CA ILE A 83 -8.01 2.17 7.54
C ILE A 83 -7.59 2.74 8.91
N LEU A 84 -6.41 2.35 9.39
CA LEU A 84 -5.95 2.58 10.76
C LEU A 84 -5.62 4.06 11.00
N ILE A 85 -4.97 4.75 10.06
CA ILE A 85 -4.59 6.15 10.23
C ILE A 85 -5.80 7.08 10.41
N PRO A 86 -6.80 7.10 9.51
CA PRO A 86 -8.00 7.92 9.74
C PRO A 86 -8.87 7.42 10.91
N MET A 87 -8.72 6.17 11.35
CA MET A 87 -9.39 5.63 12.53
C MET A 87 -8.77 6.14 13.85
N VAL A 88 -7.45 6.37 13.87
CA VAL A 88 -6.71 6.86 15.05
C VAL A 88 -6.63 8.39 15.07
N LEU A 89 -6.29 9.01 13.95
CA LEU A 89 -5.97 10.44 13.86
C LEU A 89 -7.12 11.30 13.33
N SER A 90 -8.22 10.72 12.85
CA SER A 90 -9.38 11.45 12.31
C SER A 90 -9.01 12.51 11.25
N THR A 91 -8.05 12.18 10.39
CA THR A 91 -7.52 13.09 9.37
C THR A 91 -8.40 13.18 8.12
N LYS A 92 -8.24 14.26 7.34
CA LYS A 92 -8.82 14.40 6.00
C LYS A 92 -7.91 13.71 4.97
N TYR A 93 -8.49 13.26 3.85
CA TYR A 93 -7.80 12.48 2.82
C TYR A 93 -6.52 13.16 2.32
N TYR A 94 -6.58 14.44 1.93
CA TYR A 94 -5.40 15.15 1.40
C TYR A 94 -4.24 15.24 2.41
N LYS A 95 -4.53 15.41 3.71
CA LYS A 95 -3.50 15.41 4.76
C LYS A 95 -2.92 14.01 4.94
N PHE A 96 -3.79 13.00 4.95
CA PHE A 96 -3.41 11.60 5.06
C PHE A 96 -2.49 11.18 3.91
N ILE A 97 -2.91 11.38 2.67
CA ILE A 97 -2.15 10.93 1.50
C ILE A 97 -0.85 11.71 1.34
N PHE A 98 -0.82 13.00 1.67
CA PHE A 98 0.42 13.79 1.65
C PHE A 98 1.46 13.26 2.64
N ILE A 99 1.06 13.00 3.89
CA ILE A 99 1.96 12.42 4.90
C ILE A 99 2.38 11.01 4.47
N PHE A 100 1.45 10.20 3.98
CA PHE A 100 1.73 8.86 3.50
C PHE A 100 2.74 8.85 2.34
N LEU A 101 2.59 9.75 1.37
CA LEU A 101 3.50 9.91 0.24
C LEU A 101 4.92 10.29 0.69
N ILE A 102 5.05 11.22 1.64
CA ILE A 102 6.34 11.56 2.22
C ILE A 102 6.96 10.35 2.91
N SER A 103 6.17 9.59 3.68
CA SER A 103 6.65 8.40 4.38
C SER A 103 7.12 7.31 3.42
N ILE A 104 6.34 6.97 2.39
CA ILE A 104 6.73 5.91 1.44
C ILE A 104 7.93 6.34 0.60
N LEU A 105 7.99 7.60 0.16
CA LEU A 105 9.15 8.13 -0.55
C LEU A 105 10.41 8.09 0.31
N SER A 106 10.29 8.40 1.60
CA SER A 106 11.41 8.28 2.55
C SER A 106 11.85 6.83 2.73
N LEU A 107 10.92 5.87 2.72
CA LEU A 107 11.22 4.44 2.83
C LEU A 107 11.95 3.92 1.59
N GLU A 108 11.49 4.27 0.39
CA GLU A 108 12.15 3.89 -0.88
C GLU A 108 13.56 4.49 -0.98
N ILE A 109 13.75 5.75 -0.58
CA ILE A 109 15.08 6.37 -0.49
C ILE A 109 15.95 5.62 0.51
N LEU A 110 15.42 5.27 1.69
CA LEU A 110 16.17 4.55 2.71
C LEU A 110 16.56 3.15 2.22
N GLN A 111 15.65 2.42 1.55
CA GLN A 111 15.94 1.12 0.95
C GLN A 111 17.07 1.21 -0.09
N MET A 112 17.06 2.24 -0.92
CA MET A 112 18.12 2.50 -1.89
C MET A 112 19.46 2.85 -1.23
N VAL A 113 19.47 3.76 -0.26
CA VAL A 113 20.70 4.21 0.43
C VAL A 113 21.30 3.09 1.29
N THR A 114 20.48 2.20 1.84
CA THR A 114 20.92 1.03 2.60
C THR A 114 21.28 -0.17 1.73
N TYR A 115 21.14 -0.07 0.40
CA TYR A 115 21.33 -1.17 -0.55
C TYR A 115 20.46 -2.41 -0.24
N LEU A 116 19.34 -2.22 0.47
CA LEU A 116 18.36 -3.26 0.78
C LEU A 116 17.23 -3.31 -0.26
N GLY A 117 17.15 -2.30 -1.14
CA GLY A 117 16.22 -2.23 -2.25
C GLY A 117 16.67 -1.26 -3.35
N SER A 118 15.82 -1.08 -4.34
CA SER A 118 15.90 0.00 -5.33
C SER A 118 14.88 1.08 -4.97
N PHE A 119 15.12 2.32 -5.42
CA PHE A 119 14.08 3.34 -5.41
C PHE A 119 13.11 3.04 -6.56
N ASP A 120 11.89 2.63 -6.23
CA ASP A 120 10.89 2.19 -7.21
C ASP A 120 9.63 3.09 -7.19
N ILE A 121 9.42 3.82 -8.28
CA ILE A 121 8.27 4.73 -8.43
C ILE A 121 6.95 3.94 -8.54
N GLU A 122 6.98 2.76 -9.12
CA GLU A 122 5.79 1.93 -9.30
C GLU A 122 5.31 1.38 -7.95
N ASP A 123 6.23 1.01 -7.06
CA ASP A 123 5.91 0.65 -5.68
C ASP A 123 5.28 1.84 -4.93
N ILE A 124 5.83 3.05 -5.06
CA ILE A 124 5.21 4.27 -4.47
C ILE A 124 3.77 4.44 -4.95
N ILE A 125 3.51 4.25 -6.24
CA ILE A 125 2.19 4.38 -6.85
C ILE A 125 1.24 3.31 -6.30
N VAL A 126 1.62 2.03 -6.35
CA VAL A 126 0.77 0.93 -5.88
C VAL A 126 0.49 1.02 -4.39
N ASN A 127 1.49 1.34 -3.58
CA ASN A 127 1.35 1.50 -2.14
C ASN A 127 0.40 2.66 -1.79
N SER A 128 0.51 3.77 -2.53
CA SER A 128 -0.39 4.93 -2.39
C SER A 128 -1.82 4.63 -2.82
N LEU A 129 -2.01 3.84 -3.88
CA LEU A 129 -3.32 3.37 -4.31
C LEU A 129 -3.96 2.43 -3.27
N GLY A 130 -3.18 1.51 -2.69
CA GLY A 130 -3.61 0.64 -1.60
C GLY A 130 -4.08 1.43 -0.38
N ALA A 131 -3.27 2.38 0.08
CA ALA A 131 -3.61 3.30 1.16
C ALA A 131 -4.89 4.11 0.86
N THR A 132 -5.07 4.53 -0.39
CA THR A 132 -6.27 5.26 -0.86
C THR A 132 -7.52 4.39 -0.79
N ILE A 133 -7.44 3.15 -1.28
CA ILE A 133 -8.53 2.16 -1.19
C ILE A 133 -8.96 1.96 0.26
N GLY A 134 -8.01 1.74 1.16
CA GLY A 134 -8.28 1.57 2.59
C GLY A 134 -8.98 2.77 3.21
N TYR A 135 -8.53 3.99 2.87
CA TYR A 135 -9.13 5.23 3.39
C TYR A 135 -10.59 5.37 2.99
N PHE A 136 -10.90 5.23 1.69
CA PHE A 136 -12.27 5.39 1.21
C PHE A 136 -13.18 4.25 1.67
N ALA A 137 -12.69 3.01 1.65
CA ALA A 137 -13.44 1.87 2.16
C ALA A 137 -13.82 2.04 3.63
N TYR A 138 -12.86 2.46 4.49
CA TYR A 138 -13.14 2.75 5.90
C TYR A 138 -14.15 3.89 6.07
N LYS A 139 -13.97 5.01 5.35
CA LYS A 139 -14.82 6.20 5.50
C LYS A 139 -16.26 5.92 5.09
N ILE A 140 -16.46 5.15 4.02
CA ILE A 140 -17.79 4.76 3.52
C ILE A 140 -18.39 3.66 4.41
N GLY A 141 -17.63 2.61 4.72
CA GLY A 141 -18.09 1.48 5.54
C GLY A 141 -18.46 1.87 6.97
N ASN A 142 -17.82 2.88 7.56
CA ASN A 142 -18.11 3.34 8.91
C ASN A 142 -19.46 4.11 9.05
N LYS A 143 -20.22 4.28 7.97
CA LYS A 143 -21.57 4.90 7.99
C LYS A 143 -22.64 4.03 8.66
N SER A 144 -22.44 2.71 8.72
CA SER A 144 -23.41 1.79 9.34
C SER A 144 -23.44 1.91 10.86
N LYS A 145 -24.56 1.64 11.54
CA LYS A 145 -24.61 1.63 13.03
C LYS A 145 -24.07 0.33 13.63
N SER A 146 -24.20 -0.81 12.94
CA SER A 146 -23.78 -2.13 13.43
C SER A 146 -22.30 -2.40 13.14
N ARG A 147 -21.55 -2.86 14.15
CA ARG A 147 -20.11 -3.18 14.03
C ARG A 147 -19.84 -4.21 12.93
N LEU A 148 -20.63 -5.27 12.84
CA LEU A 148 -20.47 -6.30 11.80
C LEU A 148 -20.73 -5.73 10.41
N LYS A 149 -21.82 -4.95 10.25
CA LYS A 149 -22.14 -4.32 8.96
C LYS A 149 -21.06 -3.34 8.50
N LYS A 150 -20.43 -2.61 9.43
CA LYS A 150 -19.27 -1.74 9.13
C LYS A 150 -18.10 -2.54 8.55
N ILE A 151 -17.73 -3.64 9.21
CA ILE A 151 -16.60 -4.48 8.80
C ILE A 151 -16.89 -5.13 7.44
N MET A 152 -18.07 -5.73 7.28
CA MET A 152 -18.49 -6.34 6.02
C MET A 152 -18.51 -5.33 4.87
N SER A 153 -19.11 -4.16 5.08
CA SER A 153 -19.13 -3.10 4.07
C SER A 153 -17.72 -2.62 3.70
N THR A 154 -16.82 -2.51 4.68
CA THR A 154 -15.42 -2.10 4.42
C THR A 154 -14.69 -3.14 3.58
N ILE A 155 -14.83 -4.43 3.91
CA ILE A 155 -14.21 -5.53 3.16
C ILE A 155 -14.74 -5.60 1.72
N VAL A 156 -16.06 -5.51 1.54
CA VAL A 156 -16.68 -5.52 0.20
C VAL A 156 -16.17 -4.34 -0.64
N LEU A 157 -16.05 -3.15 -0.05
CA LEU A 157 -15.52 -1.98 -0.75
C LEU A 157 -14.04 -2.12 -1.12
N ILE A 158 -13.22 -2.73 -0.25
CA ILE A 158 -11.81 -3.02 -0.57
C ILE A 158 -11.73 -3.95 -1.78
N LEU A 159 -12.52 -5.01 -1.81
CA LEU A 159 -12.54 -5.96 -2.93
C LEU A 159 -13.00 -5.28 -4.23
N ILE A 160 -14.08 -4.51 -4.18
CA ILE A 160 -14.60 -3.79 -5.35
C ILE A 160 -13.58 -2.78 -5.87
N PHE A 161 -13.02 -1.93 -5.01
CA PHE A 161 -12.06 -0.92 -5.44
C PHE A 161 -10.74 -1.53 -5.93
N SER A 162 -10.26 -2.61 -5.30
CA SER A 162 -9.05 -3.30 -5.76
C SER A 162 -9.28 -3.95 -7.13
N PHE A 163 -10.43 -4.61 -7.34
CA PHE A 163 -10.77 -5.18 -8.63
C PHE A 163 -10.88 -4.12 -9.72
N MET A 164 -11.61 -3.03 -9.46
CA MET A 164 -11.73 -1.91 -10.40
C MET A 164 -10.38 -1.27 -10.72
N LEU A 165 -9.48 -1.18 -9.73
CA LEU A 165 -8.13 -0.67 -9.94
C LEU A 165 -7.30 -1.59 -10.83
N ILE A 166 -7.37 -2.91 -10.64
CA ILE A 166 -6.65 -3.87 -11.48
C ILE A 166 -7.15 -3.79 -12.93
N VAL A 167 -8.47 -3.73 -13.13
CA VAL A 167 -9.07 -3.55 -14.47
C VAL A 167 -8.61 -2.23 -15.10
N PHE A 168 -8.64 -1.14 -14.33
CA PHE A 168 -8.18 0.16 -14.79
C PHE A 168 -6.70 0.14 -15.16
N ALA A 169 -5.84 -0.43 -14.31
CA ALA A 169 -4.40 -0.54 -14.55
C ALA A 169 -4.11 -1.33 -15.83
N GLU A 170 -4.80 -2.45 -16.05
CA GLU A 170 -4.63 -3.24 -17.28
C GLU A 170 -5.05 -2.47 -18.53
N ILE A 171 -6.17 -1.74 -18.47
CA ILE A 171 -6.62 -0.91 -19.60
C ILE A 171 -5.65 0.25 -19.83
N PHE A 172 -5.24 0.93 -18.75
CA PHE A 172 -4.31 2.05 -18.80
C PHE A 172 -2.99 1.63 -19.45
N ASN A 173 -2.39 0.53 -18.99
CA ASN A 173 -1.12 0.07 -19.55
C ASN A 173 -1.26 -0.26 -21.05
N LYS A 174 -2.37 -0.91 -21.45
CA LYS A 174 -2.64 -1.21 -22.87
C LYS A 174 -2.85 0.04 -23.73
N VAL A 175 -3.47 1.09 -23.20
CA VAL A 175 -3.79 2.32 -23.96
C VAL A 175 -2.53 3.16 -24.19
N PHE A 176 -1.57 3.10 -23.27
CA PHE A 176 -0.35 3.90 -23.32
C PHE A 176 0.89 3.09 -23.75
N ASP A 177 0.69 1.86 -24.25
CA ASP A 177 1.74 0.94 -24.70
C ASP A 177 2.85 0.72 -23.66
N PHE A 178 2.43 0.59 -22.40
CA PHE A 178 3.27 0.21 -21.25
C PHE A 178 3.34 -1.32 -21.10
#